data_AF-A0A951B7A6-F1
#
_entry.id   AF-A0A951B7A6-F1
#
_cell.length_a   1.000
_cell.length_b   1.000
_cell.length_c   1.000
_cell.angle_alpha   90.00
_cell.angle_beta   90.00
_cell.angle_gamma   90.00
#
_symmetry.space_group_name_H-M   'P 1'
#
loop_
_entity.id
_entity.type
_entity.pdbx_description
1 polymer ?
#
loop_
_entity_poly.entity_id
_entity_poly.type
_entity_poly.pdbx_seq_one_letter_code
_entity_poly.pdbx_strand_id
1 'polypeptide(L)' 'QVYGHPIYFLESFIDPQRFRGTCYRAANWIVLGSTTGRGKDDIQHRGPNRPIKHVLGYPLCSDFRRRLQEVAIG' A
#
# COMPACT_ATOMS: atom_id res chain seq x y z
N GLN A 1 3.03 -4.49 23.91
CA GLN A 1 3.22 -3.70 22.68
C GLN A 1 3.42 -4.70 21.54
N VAL A 2 2.62 -4.68 20.46
CA VAL A 2 2.68 -5.73 19.41
C VAL A 2 3.84 -5.51 18.44
N TYR A 3 4.15 -4.25 18.13
CA TYR A 3 5.31 -3.86 17.34
C TYR A 3 6.36 -3.26 18.27
N GLY A 4 7.63 -3.62 18.06
CA GLY A 4 8.77 -3.10 18.82
C GLY A 4 9.22 -1.69 18.40
N HIS A 5 8.44 -1.02 17.56
CA HIS A 5 8.71 0.32 17.04
C HIS A 5 7.39 1.05 16.76
N PRO A 6 7.41 2.40 16.67
CA PRO A 6 6.23 3.16 16.25
C PRO A 6 5.83 2.84 14.80
N ILE A 7 4.53 2.98 14.50
CA ILE A 7 4.00 2.86 13.13
C ILE A 7 3.76 4.27 12.59
N TYR A 8 4.29 4.56 11.41
CA TYR A 8 4.21 5.89 10.80
C TYR A 8 3.30 5.96 9.57
N PHE A 9 3.00 4.81 8.97
CA PHE A 9 2.25 4.72 7.71
C PHE A 9 1.50 3.39 7.64
N LEU A 10 0.30 3.43 7.09
CA LEU A 10 -0.50 2.24 6.78
C LEU A 10 -0.66 2.11 5.27
N GLU A 11 -0.60 0.88 4.77
CA GLU A 11 -0.96 0.56 3.39
C GLU A 11 -2.09 -0.47 3.33
N SER A 12 -2.89 -0.39 2.27
CA SER A 12 -3.94 -1.36 1.97
C SER A 12 -4.17 -1.47 0.47
N PHE A 13 -4.92 -2.48 0.05
CA PHE A 13 -5.15 -2.78 -1.36
C PHE A 13 -6.63 -3.06 -1.61
N ILE A 14 -7.15 -2.47 -2.68
CA ILE A 14 -8.50 -2.77 -3.16
C ILE A 14 -8.44 -3.25 -4.61
N ASP A 15 -9.34 -4.16 -4.96
CA ASP A 15 -9.62 -4.46 -6.37
C ASP A 15 -10.62 -3.41 -6.89
N PRO A 16 -10.20 -2.46 -7.74
CA PRO A 16 -11.06 -1.39 -8.24
C PRO A 16 -12.16 -1.89 -9.18
N GLN A 17 -12.06 -3.11 -9.71
CA GLN A 17 -13.14 -3.72 -10.52
C GLN A 17 -14.31 -4.18 -9.63
N ARG A 18 -14.04 -4.47 -8.35
CA ARG A 18 -15.04 -4.97 -7.40
C ARG A 18 -15.49 -3.91 -6.41
N PHE A 19 -14.60 -2.99 -6.01
CA PHE A 19 -14.86 -2.02 -4.96
C PHE A 19 -14.34 -0.63 -5.34
N ARG A 20 -15.17 0.41 -5.15
CA ARG A 20 -14.78 1.81 -5.44
C ARG A 20 -13.81 2.40 -4.41
N GLY A 21 -13.67 1.75 -3.24
CA GLY A 21 -12.82 2.23 -2.14
C GLY A 21 -13.38 3.46 -1.43
N THR A 22 -14.70 3.67 -1.44
CA THR A 22 -15.32 4.90 -0.92
C THR A 22 -15.01 5.14 0.56
N CYS A 23 -15.06 4.11 1.41
CA CYS A 23 -14.75 4.24 2.83
C CYS A 23 -13.29 4.67 3.06
N TYR A 24 -12.35 4.12 2.30
CA TYR A 24 -10.94 4.51 2.35
C TYR A 24 -10.77 5.99 1.95
N ARG A 25 -11.37 6.43 0.84
CA ARG A 25 -11.31 7.83 0.40
C ARG A 25 -11.95 8.78 1.41
N ALA A 26 -13.10 8.41 1.97
CA ALA A 26 -13.79 9.19 2.99
C ALA A 26 -12.97 9.31 4.28
N ALA A 27 -12.15 8.30 4.58
CA ALA A 27 -11.20 8.30 5.70
C ALA A 27 -9.84 8.90 5.33
N ASN A 28 -9.74 9.71 4.26
CA ASN A 28 -8.51 10.38 3.81
C ASN A 28 -7.35 9.45 3.38
N TRP A 29 -7.65 8.21 2.97
CA TRP A 29 -6.64 7.38 2.31
C TRP A 29 -6.38 7.88 0.89
N ILE A 30 -5.11 7.79 0.48
CA ILE A 30 -4.61 8.32 -0.79
C ILE A 30 -4.32 7.15 -1.73
N VAL A 31 -4.80 7.22 -2.98
CA VAL A 31 -4.41 6.25 -4.01
C VAL A 31 -2.98 6.56 -4.45
N LEU A 32 -2.07 5.60 -4.26
CA LEU A 32 -0.65 5.74 -4.60
C LEU A 32 -0.32 5.24 -6.01
N GLY A 33 -1.18 4.39 -6.57
CA GLY A 33 -0.99 3.77 -7.88
C GLY A 33 -1.65 2.41 -7.96
N SER A 34 -1.29 1.65 -8.99
CA SER A 34 -1.82 0.31 -9.25
C SER A 34 -0.73 -0.75 -9.17
N THR A 35 -1.08 -1.95 -8.69
CA THR A 35 -0.18 -3.11 -8.76
C THR A 35 0.01 -3.55 -10.22
N THR A 36 1.10 -4.25 -10.53
CA THR A 36 1.35 -4.74 -11.90
C THR A 36 0.58 -6.02 -12.23
N GLY A 37 -0.25 -6.54 -11.31
CA GLY A 37 -1.03 -7.77 -11.53
C GLY A 37 -0.17 -9.03 -11.61
N ARG A 38 1.02 -9.03 -11.00
CA ARG A 38 1.94 -10.16 -11.00
C ARG A 38 1.92 -10.88 -9.66
N GLY A 39 1.90 -12.21 -9.72
CA GLY A 39 2.15 -13.05 -8.57
C GLY A 39 3.62 -13.07 -8.14
N LYS A 40 3.88 -13.49 -6.90
CA LYS A 40 5.24 -13.65 -6.36
C LYS A 40 6.11 -14.58 -7.22
N ASP A 41 5.50 -15.63 -7.78
CA ASP A 41 6.19 -16.67 -8.55
C ASP A 41 6.01 -16.51 -10.07
N ASP A 42 5.72 -15.29 -10.54
CA ASP A 42 5.61 -15.02 -11.99
C ASP A 42 7.00 -14.94 -12.65
N ILE A 43 7.54 -16.11 -12.97
CA ILE A 43 8.86 -16.27 -13.59
C ILE A 43 8.81 -15.94 -15.10
N GLN A 44 7.67 -16.17 -15.76
CA GLN A 44 7.59 -16.10 -17.22
C GLN A 44 7.24 -14.70 -17.75
N HIS A 45 6.91 -13.74 -16.89
CA HIS A 45 6.73 -12.33 -17.23
C HIS A 45 5.76 -12.09 -18.41
N ARG A 46 4.77 -12.97 -18.61
CA ARG A 46 3.86 -12.95 -19.78
C ARG A 46 2.74 -11.90 -19.68
N GLY A 47 2.84 -10.96 -18.75
CA GLY A 47 1.79 -10.00 -18.43
C GLY A 47 0.99 -10.38 -17.17
N PRO A 48 -0.02 -9.58 -16.80
CA PRO A 48 -0.72 -9.74 -15.53
C PRO A 48 -1.48 -11.07 -15.46
N ASN A 49 -1.21 -11.84 -14.40
CA ASN A 49 -1.90 -13.10 -14.09
C ASN A 49 -2.79 -13.01 -12.84
N ARG A 50 -2.87 -11.82 -12.22
CA ARG A 50 -3.69 -11.52 -11.05
C ARG A 50 -4.43 -10.19 -11.24
N PRO A 51 -5.55 -9.98 -10.52
CA PRO A 51 -6.26 -8.70 -10.54
C PRO A 51 -5.33 -7.53 -10.21
N ILE A 52 -5.44 -6.47 -11.03
CA ILE A 52 -4.79 -5.19 -10.78
C ILE A 52 -5.48 -4.53 -9.60
N LYS A 53 -4.73 -4.20 -8.55
CA LYS A 53 -5.25 -3.56 -7.34
C LYS A 53 -4.81 -2.11 -7.28
N HIS A 54 -5.62 -1.24 -6.71
CA HIS A 54 -5.14 0.06 -6.25
C HIS A 54 -4.41 -0.11 -4.93
N VAL A 55 -3.25 0.53 -4.83
CA VAL A 55 -2.49 0.70 -3.59
C VAL A 55 -2.98 1.97 -2.91
N LEU A 56 -3.36 1.85 -1.65
CA LEU A 56 -3.83 2.95 -0.82
C LEU A 56 -2.86 3.18 0.33
N GLY A 57 -2.57 4.45 0.62
CA GLY A 57 -1.71 4.86 1.73
C GLY A 57 -2.43 5.78 2.71
N TYR A 58 -2.06 5.67 3.98
CA TYR A 58 -2.52 6.56 5.05
C TYR A 58 -1.36 6.96 5.96
N PRO A 59 -0.87 8.22 5.88
CA PRO A 59 0.16 8.71 6.78
C PRO A 59 -0.42 8.97 8.17
N LEU A 60 0.26 8.45 9.21
CA LEU A 60 -0.15 8.65 10.61
C LEU A 60 0.47 9.92 11.23
N CYS A 61 1.47 10.49 10.58
CA CYS A 61 2.13 11.74 10.96
C CYS A 61 2.57 12.49 9.70
N SER A 62 2.70 13.83 9.80
CA SER A 62 3.06 14.67 8.66
C SER A 62 4.49 14.42 8.15
N ASP A 63 5.41 14.02 9.04
CA ASP A 63 6.81 13.73 8.74
C ASP A 63 7.11 12.24 8.52
N PHE A 64 6.07 11.42 8.25
CA PHE A 64 6.20 9.95 8.11
C PHE A 64 7.29 9.51 7.12
N ARG A 65 7.48 10.23 6.02
CA ARG A 65 8.50 9.90 5.00
C ARG A 65 9.91 9.94 5.58
N ARG A 66 10.24 10.97 6.35
CA ARG A 66 11.54 11.11 7.02
C ARG A 66 11.72 9.97 8.02
N ARG A 67 10.69 9.72 8.85
CA ARG A 67 10.74 8.66 9.88
C ARG A 67 10.90 7.26 9.30
N LEU A 68 10.25 6.97 8.17
CA LEU A 68 10.42 5.69 7.46
C LEU A 68 11.83 5.51 6.90
N GLN A 69 12.53 6.60 6.57
CA GLN A 69 13.92 6.54 6.10
C GLN A 69 14.91 6.33 7.25
N GLU A 70 14.63 6.88 8.43
CA GLU A 70 15.47 6.74 9.63
C GLU A 70 15.46 5.30 10.18
N VAL A 71 14.34 4.57 10.06
CA VAL A 71 14.22 3.17 10.52
C VAL A 71 15.06 2.20 9.67
N ALA A 72 15.48 2.58 8.46
CA ALA A 72 16.32 1.74 7.60
C ALA A 72 17.79 1.64 8.06
N ILE A 73 18.18 2.37 9.11
CA ILE A 73 19.53 2.39 9.68
C ILE A 73 19.44 1.96 11.14
N GLY A 74 19.30 0.66 11.38
CA GLY A 74 19.25 0.04 12.69
C GLY A 74 19.64 -1.43 12.63
#